data_AF-A0A6C0HMP6-F1
#
_entry.id   AF-A0A6C0HMP6-F1
#
_cell.length_a   1.000
_cell.length_b   1.000
_cell.length_c   1.000
_cell.angle_alpha   90.00
_cell.angle_beta   90.00
_cell.angle_gamma   90.00
#
_symmetry.space_group_name_H-M   'P 1'
#
loop_
_entity.id
_entity.type
_entity.pdbx_description
1 polymer ?
#
loop_
_entity_poly.entity_id
_entity_poly.type
_entity_poly.pdbx_seq_one_letter_code
_entity_poly.pdbx_strand_id
1 'polypeptide(L)'
;MSTNISSIAKSSRAHLKLSILNLKIVPIALLDYLWVILFYYSLAFWLAVIIDGYMLPPFVQKNEEAKTSLRLFIEVFVHIALQGFVAFMLHAILKFVPSPLDGVYGYVVNSTVGDLLRNPAIITTMLLFLSNTLHQRMLILFSRFNKNYKGG
;
A
#
# COMPACT_ATOMS: atom_id res chain seq x y z
N MET A 1 -57.16 23.31 8.59
CA MET A 1 -55.71 23.33 8.31
C MET A 1 -55.23 21.88 8.27
N SER A 2 -55.56 21.14 7.20
CA SER A 2 -55.21 19.72 7.04
C SER A 2 -53.83 19.60 6.42
N THR A 3 -52.81 19.44 7.26
CA THR A 3 -51.45 19.13 6.82
C THR A 3 -51.47 17.82 6.04
N ASN A 4 -50.99 17.89 4.80
CA ASN A 4 -51.00 16.82 3.81
C ASN A 4 -50.13 15.64 4.29
N ILE A 5 -50.73 14.66 4.96
CA ILE A 5 -50.08 13.41 5.40
C ILE A 5 -49.42 12.66 4.22
N SER A 6 -49.94 12.89 3.01
CA SER A 6 -49.43 12.33 1.75
C SER A 6 -48.02 12.84 1.36
N SER A 7 -47.64 14.07 1.72
CA SER A 7 -46.32 14.63 1.37
C SER A 7 -45.21 14.12 2.29
N ILE A 8 -45.54 13.89 3.57
CA ILE A 8 -44.63 13.36 4.58
C ILE A 8 -44.30 11.89 4.28
N ALA A 9 -45.29 11.09 3.89
CA ALA A 9 -45.08 9.70 3.49
C ALA A 9 -44.22 9.55 2.23
N LYS A 10 -44.32 10.50 1.28
CA LYS A 10 -43.54 10.52 0.04
C LYS A 10 -42.07 10.90 0.30
N SER A 11 -41.83 11.86 1.20
CA SER A 11 -40.48 12.25 1.65
C SER A 11 -39.76 11.13 2.40
N SER A 12 -40.47 10.46 3.33
CA SER A 12 -39.90 9.34 4.10
C SER A 12 -39.54 8.14 3.21
N ARG A 13 -40.39 7.80 2.22
CA ARG A 13 -40.06 6.74 1.24
C ARG A 13 -38.87 7.09 0.36
N ALA A 14 -38.70 8.36 -0.03
CA ALA A 14 -37.55 8.80 -0.81
C ALA A 14 -36.25 8.68 0.01
N HIS A 15 -36.26 9.11 1.27
CA HIS A 15 -35.13 8.95 2.20
C HIS A 15 -34.77 7.47 2.44
N LEU A 16 -35.76 6.60 2.61
CA LEU A 16 -35.54 5.17 2.81
C LEU A 16 -34.94 4.52 1.55
N LYS A 17 -35.43 4.90 0.35
CA LYS A 17 -34.90 4.40 -0.93
C LYS A 17 -33.45 4.85 -1.15
N LEU A 18 -33.11 6.09 -0.77
CA LEU A 18 -31.75 6.63 -0.80
C LEU A 18 -30.81 5.89 0.18
N SER A 19 -31.28 5.58 1.38
CA SER A 19 -30.51 4.83 2.38
C SER A 19 -30.22 3.38 1.94
N ILE A 20 -31.21 2.70 1.35
CA ILE A 20 -31.06 1.31 0.86
C ILE A 20 -30.17 1.26 -0.40
N LEU A 21 -30.24 2.26 -1.29
CA LEU A 21 -29.31 2.37 -2.41
C LEU A 21 -27.87 2.57 -1.92
N ASN A 22 -27.66 3.44 -0.93
CA ASN A 22 -26.33 3.64 -0.32
C ASN A 22 -25.78 2.36 0.31
N LEU A 23 -26.61 1.55 0.97
CA LEU A 23 -26.15 0.30 1.60
C LEU A 23 -25.68 -0.76 0.57
N LYS A 24 -26.25 -0.76 -0.65
CA LYS A 24 -25.85 -1.68 -1.72
C LYS A 24 -24.58 -1.24 -2.46
N ILE A 25 -24.25 0.05 -2.43
CA ILE A 25 -23.06 0.60 -3.10
C ILE A 25 -21.79 0.32 -2.28
N VAL A 26 -21.89 0.32 -0.95
CA VAL A 26 -20.76 0.04 -0.03
C VAL A 26 -20.05 -1.31 -0.28
N PRO A 27 -20.74 -2.47 -0.42
CA PRO A 27 -20.07 -3.75 -0.65
C PRO A 27 -19.40 -3.84 -2.02
N ILE A 28 -19.93 -3.15 -3.03
CA ILE A 28 -19.36 -3.17 -4.39
C ILE A 28 -18.08 -2.32 -4.43
N ALA A 29 -18.10 -1.16 -3.76
CA ALA A 29 -16.92 -0.32 -3.57
C ALA A 29 -15.83 -1.03 -2.75
N LEU A 30 -16.20 -1.81 -1.72
CA LEU A 30 -15.27 -2.64 -0.96
C LEU A 30 -14.62 -3.72 -1.84
N LEU A 31 -15.38 -4.34 -2.74
CA LEU A 31 -14.86 -5.36 -3.65
C LEU A 31 -13.84 -4.77 -4.63
N ASP A 32 -14.10 -3.56 -5.14
CA ASP A 32 -13.15 -2.84 -5.99
C ASP A 32 -11.86 -2.51 -5.23
N TYR A 33 -12.00 -2.02 -3.99
CA TYR A 33 -10.88 -1.76 -3.08
C TYR A 33 -10.02 -3.01 -2.82
N LEU A 34 -10.67 -4.15 -2.53
CA LEU A 34 -9.99 -5.42 -2.29
C LEU A 34 -9.27 -5.92 -3.53
N TRP A 35 -9.89 -5.82 -4.70
CA TRP A 35 -9.26 -6.18 -5.96
C TRP A 35 -7.99 -5.37 -6.21
N VAL A 36 -8.10 -4.05 -6.05
CA VAL A 36 -6.99 -3.12 -6.20
C VAL A 36 -5.85 -3.51 -5.26
N ILE A 37 -6.13 -3.75 -3.98
CA ILE A 37 -5.11 -4.17 -3.00
C ILE A 37 -4.47 -5.52 -3.33
N LEU A 38 -5.26 -6.51 -3.74
CA LEU A 38 -4.71 -7.82 -4.10
C LEU A 38 -3.76 -7.72 -5.30
N PHE A 39 -4.13 -6.89 -6.28
CA PHE A 39 -3.27 -6.60 -7.42
C PHE A 39 -1.99 -5.89 -6.98
N TYR A 40 -2.11 -4.86 -6.13
CA TYR A 40 -0.98 -4.13 -5.55
C TYR A 40 -0.03 -5.05 -4.80
N TYR A 41 -0.57 -5.89 -3.91
CA TYR A 41 0.20 -6.79 -3.08
C TYR A 41 0.92 -7.84 -3.92
N SER A 42 0.24 -8.41 -4.92
CA SER A 42 0.84 -9.39 -5.82
C SER A 42 2.00 -8.80 -6.61
N LEU A 43 1.83 -7.59 -7.16
CA LEU A 43 2.87 -6.94 -7.94
C LEU A 43 4.05 -6.49 -7.06
N ALA A 44 3.76 -5.96 -5.87
CA ALA A 44 4.77 -5.63 -4.86
C ALA A 44 5.55 -6.87 -4.41
N PHE A 45 4.89 -8.02 -4.24
CA PHE A 45 5.54 -9.29 -3.90
C PHE A 45 6.54 -9.73 -4.95
N TRP A 46 6.13 -9.78 -6.22
CA TRP A 46 7.04 -10.14 -7.31
C TRP A 46 8.23 -9.20 -7.42
N LEU A 47 8.00 -7.90 -7.26
CA LEU A 47 9.09 -6.91 -7.28
C LEU A 47 10.01 -7.04 -6.07
N ALA A 48 9.48 -7.27 -4.87
CA ALA A 48 10.29 -7.53 -3.69
C ALA A 48 11.19 -8.75 -3.89
N VAL A 49 10.66 -9.84 -4.47
CA VAL A 49 11.44 -11.04 -4.82
C VAL A 49 12.54 -10.72 -5.85
N ILE A 50 12.25 -9.90 -6.86
CA ILE A 50 13.24 -9.50 -7.86
C ILE A 50 14.33 -8.60 -7.23
N ILE A 51 13.94 -7.65 -6.39
CA ILE A 51 14.88 -6.73 -5.72
C ILE A 51 15.79 -7.50 -4.79
N ASP A 52 15.21 -8.32 -3.91
CA ASP A 52 15.96 -9.13 -2.93
C ASP A 52 16.81 -10.22 -3.61
N GLY A 53 16.33 -10.78 -4.74
CA GLY A 53 16.98 -11.90 -5.42
C GLY A 53 18.04 -11.52 -6.45
N TYR A 54 17.86 -10.41 -7.18
CA TYR A 54 18.70 -10.04 -8.33
C TYR A 54 19.39 -8.69 -8.20
N MET A 55 18.74 -7.69 -7.60
CA MET A 55 19.31 -6.34 -7.55
C MET A 55 20.29 -6.15 -6.39
N LEU A 56 20.21 -6.99 -5.35
CA LEU A 56 21.00 -6.83 -4.15
C LEU A 56 21.86 -8.05 -3.87
N PRO A 57 23.04 -7.84 -3.26
CA PRO A 57 23.89 -8.95 -2.85
C PRO A 57 23.14 -9.80 -1.82
N PRO A 58 23.19 -11.14 -1.96
CA PRO A 58 22.44 -12.05 -1.10
C PRO A 58 22.82 -11.83 0.36
N PHE A 59 21.82 -11.86 1.23
CA PHE A 59 22.05 -11.75 2.66
C PHE A 59 22.76 -13.01 3.17
N VAL A 60 24.04 -12.86 3.51
CA VAL A 60 24.84 -13.90 4.18
C VAL A 60 25.22 -13.37 5.55
N GLN A 61 24.59 -13.89 6.61
CA GLN A 61 24.73 -13.38 7.98
C GLN A 61 26.20 -13.21 8.41
N LYS A 62 27.05 -14.21 8.14
CA LYS A 62 28.49 -14.16 8.45
C LYS A 62 29.23 -13.00 7.79
N ASN A 63 28.85 -12.64 6.56
CA ASN A 63 29.48 -11.54 5.84
C ASN A 63 28.95 -10.19 6.32
N GLU A 64 27.66 -10.10 6.64
CA GLU A 64 27.03 -8.87 7.14
C GLU A 64 27.53 -8.52 8.56
N GLU A 65 27.73 -9.52 9.40
CA GLU A 65 28.31 -9.35 10.74
C GLU A 65 29.77 -8.87 10.72
N ALA A 66 30.52 -9.18 9.65
CA ALA A 66 31.90 -8.72 9.46
C ALA A 66 32.00 -7.29 8.90
N LYS A 67 30.91 -6.73 8.33
CA LYS A 67 30.92 -5.36 7.79
C LYS A 67 30.90 -4.30 8.88
N THR A 68 31.52 -3.15 8.62
CA THR A 68 31.43 -1.97 9.47
C THR A 68 29.99 -1.44 9.54
N SER A 69 29.59 -0.86 10.68
CA SER A 69 28.23 -0.33 10.88
C SER A 69 27.87 0.78 9.88
N LEU A 70 28.85 1.60 9.46
CA LEU A 70 28.66 2.65 8.47
C LEU A 70 28.36 2.07 7.08
N ARG A 71 29.10 1.03 6.67
CA ARG A 71 28.84 0.33 5.40
C ARG A 71 27.44 -0.29 5.40
N LEU A 72 27.05 -0.93 6.50
CA LEU A 72 25.74 -1.57 6.63
C LEU A 72 24.60 -0.53 6.61
N PHE A 73 24.81 0.65 7.23
CA PHE A 73 23.90 1.77 7.14
C PHE A 73 23.73 2.30 5.71
N ILE A 74 24.83 2.49 4.97
CA ILE A 74 24.78 2.92 3.57
C ILE A 74 24.03 1.88 2.71
N GLU A 75 24.30 0.59 2.90
CA GLU A 75 23.61 -0.47 2.14
C GLU A 75 22.10 -0.51 2.43
N VAL A 76 21.69 -0.31 3.69
CA VAL A 76 20.28 -0.16 4.06
C VAL A 76 19.67 1.09 3.40
N PHE A 77 20.37 2.22 3.43
CA PHE A 77 19.89 3.47 2.84
C PHE A 77 19.71 3.37 1.33
N VAL A 78 20.69 2.79 0.62
CA VAL A 78 20.63 2.54 -0.83
C VAL A 78 19.48 1.59 -1.15
N HIS A 79 19.26 0.56 -0.33
CA HIS A 79 18.14 -0.36 -0.53
C HIS A 79 16.78 0.34 -0.38
N ILE A 80 16.60 1.17 0.65
CA ILE A 80 15.37 1.97 0.81
C ILE A 80 15.16 2.92 -0.37
N ALA A 81 16.23 3.59 -0.83
CA ALA A 81 16.16 4.49 -1.98
C ALA A 81 15.76 3.76 -3.27
N LEU A 82 16.32 2.56 -3.51
CA LEU A 82 15.98 1.72 -4.66
C LEU A 82 14.50 1.29 -4.61
N GLN A 83 14.01 0.86 -3.44
CA GLN A 83 12.60 0.47 -3.27
C GLN A 83 11.66 1.66 -3.45
N GLY A 84 12.03 2.85 -2.95
CA GLY A 84 11.28 4.08 -3.17
C GLY A 84 11.22 4.46 -4.65
N PHE A 85 12.33 4.32 -5.38
CA PHE A 85 12.36 4.53 -6.83
C PHE A 85 11.46 3.54 -7.58
N VAL A 86 11.52 2.25 -7.22
CA VAL A 86 10.64 1.23 -7.81
C VAL A 86 9.18 1.54 -7.54
N ALA A 87 8.81 1.90 -6.31
CA ALA A 87 7.45 2.28 -5.94
C ALA A 87 6.95 3.51 -6.71
N PHE A 88 7.82 4.49 -6.95
CA PHE A 88 7.50 5.67 -7.75
C PHE A 88 7.21 5.31 -9.22
N MET A 89 8.05 4.47 -9.83
CA MET A 89 7.84 3.99 -11.20
C MET A 89 6.55 3.18 -11.33
N LEU A 90 6.28 2.33 -10.35
CA LEU A 90 5.03 1.58 -10.19
C LEU A 90 3.82 2.51 -10.19
N HIS A 91 3.84 3.54 -9.36
CA HIS A 91 2.75 4.51 -9.27
C HIS A 91 2.51 5.21 -10.62
N ALA A 92 3.58 5.55 -11.34
CA ALA A 92 3.46 6.12 -12.69
C ALA A 92 2.78 5.14 -13.66
N ILE A 93 3.13 3.85 -13.64
CA ILE A 93 2.48 2.81 -14.46
C ILE A 93 1.01 2.65 -14.08
N LEU A 94 0.71 2.65 -12.78
CA LEU A 94 -0.63 2.41 -12.25
C LEU A 94 -1.62 3.52 -12.54
N LYS A 95 -1.17 4.74 -12.81
CA LYS A 95 -2.04 5.80 -13.33
C LYS A 95 -2.70 5.43 -14.66
N PHE A 96 -2.08 4.52 -15.43
CA PHE A 96 -2.60 4.06 -16.71
C PHE A 96 -3.47 2.82 -16.62
N VAL A 97 -3.54 2.17 -15.45
CA VAL A 97 -4.37 0.96 -15.27
C VAL A 97 -5.79 1.39 -14.86
N PRO A 98 -6.82 1.20 -15.71
CA PRO A 98 -8.20 1.50 -15.34
C PRO A 98 -8.66 0.54 -14.22
N SER A 99 -9.59 1.00 -13.38
CA SER A 99 -10.24 0.09 -12.41
C SER A 99 -11.06 -0.95 -13.20
N PRO A 100 -11.11 -2.23 -12.79
CA PRO A 100 -11.97 -3.23 -13.44
C PRO A 100 -13.47 -2.88 -13.34
N LEU A 101 -13.86 -1.99 -12.42
CA LEU A 101 -15.24 -1.58 -12.19
C LEU A 101 -15.49 -0.11 -12.58
N ASP A 102 -14.56 0.50 -13.32
CA ASP A 102 -14.63 1.89 -13.77
C ASP A 102 -15.90 2.11 -14.62
N GLY A 103 -16.75 3.06 -14.20
CA GLY A 103 -17.96 3.46 -14.92
C GLY A 103 -19.27 2.70 -14.60
N VAL A 104 -19.27 1.63 -13.79
CA VAL A 104 -20.52 0.92 -13.41
C VAL A 104 -20.90 1.21 -11.94
N TYR A 105 -20.01 0.87 -11.01
CA TYR A 105 -20.15 1.10 -9.56
C TYR A 105 -18.79 1.22 -8.84
N GLY A 106 -17.67 1.15 -9.57
CA GLY A 106 -16.31 1.28 -9.03
C GLY A 106 -15.86 2.72 -8.85
N TYR A 107 -14.72 2.89 -8.20
CA TYR A 107 -14.16 4.22 -7.97
C TYR A 107 -13.66 4.83 -9.28
N VAL A 108 -14.13 6.03 -9.60
CA VAL A 108 -13.59 6.82 -10.71
C VAL A 108 -12.12 7.09 -10.42
N VAL A 109 -11.25 6.83 -11.40
CA VAL A 109 -9.79 6.97 -11.29
C VAL A 109 -9.36 8.36 -10.79
N ASN A 110 -10.09 9.42 -11.17
CA ASN A 110 -9.83 10.80 -10.77
C ASN A 110 -10.61 11.25 -9.52
N SER A 111 -11.21 10.33 -8.77
CA SER A 111 -11.85 10.65 -7.50
C SER A 111 -10.81 10.71 -6.38
N THR A 112 -11.05 11.53 -5.37
CA THR A 112 -10.20 11.61 -4.16
C THR A 112 -9.94 10.25 -3.51
N VAL A 113 -10.91 9.32 -3.62
CA VAL A 113 -10.78 7.95 -3.10
C VAL A 113 -9.89 7.10 -4.00
N GLY A 114 -10.00 7.24 -5.33
CA GLY A 114 -9.10 6.61 -6.30
C GLY A 114 -7.64 7.04 -6.13
N ASP A 115 -7.40 8.33 -5.90
CA ASP A 115 -6.06 8.86 -5.61
C ASP A 115 -5.48 8.33 -4.30
N LEU A 116 -6.32 8.25 -3.25
CA LEU A 116 -5.91 7.70 -1.95
C LEU A 116 -5.55 6.20 -2.06
N LEU A 117 -6.35 5.44 -2.81
CA LEU A 117 -6.13 4.03 -3.10
C LEU A 117 -4.87 3.77 -3.91
N ARG A 118 -4.58 4.66 -4.87
CA ARG A 118 -3.42 4.54 -5.78
C ARG A 118 -2.19 5.25 -5.23
N ASN A 119 -2.17 5.56 -3.95
CA ASN A 119 -1.09 6.31 -3.31
C ASN A 119 0.23 5.51 -3.35
N PRO A 120 1.33 6.08 -3.87
CA PRO A 120 2.62 5.43 -3.91
C PRO A 120 3.10 4.98 -2.52
N ALA A 121 2.70 5.68 -1.46
CA ALA A 121 3.06 5.33 -0.09
C ALA A 121 2.60 3.92 0.30
N ILE A 122 1.41 3.48 -0.13
CA ILE A 122 0.89 2.14 0.17
C ILE A 122 1.80 1.07 -0.47
N ILE A 123 2.20 1.31 -1.72
CA ILE A 123 3.10 0.43 -2.48
C ILE A 123 4.46 0.36 -1.80
N THR A 124 5.01 1.51 -1.42
CA THR A 124 6.29 1.62 -0.72
C THR A 124 6.25 0.85 0.60
N THR A 125 5.19 1.02 1.40
CA THR A 125 5.03 0.29 2.67
C THR A 125 4.95 -1.23 2.45
N MET A 126 4.21 -1.69 1.43
CA MET A 126 4.14 -3.11 1.09
C MET A 126 5.49 -3.67 0.64
N LEU A 127 6.21 -2.95 -0.23
CA LEU A 127 7.55 -3.35 -0.69
C LEU A 127 8.55 -3.44 0.47
N LEU A 128 8.56 -2.44 1.35
CA LEU A 128 9.42 -2.42 2.54
C LEU A 128 9.08 -3.59 3.47
N PHE A 129 7.80 -3.87 3.69
CA PHE A 129 7.34 -4.97 4.55
C PHE A 129 7.70 -6.34 3.97
N LEU A 130 7.63 -6.50 2.65
CA LEU A 130 7.92 -7.76 1.96
C LEU A 130 9.43 -8.03 1.75
N SER A 131 10.29 -7.02 1.94
CA SER A 131 11.73 -7.18 1.76
C SER A 131 12.39 -7.81 2.98
N ASN A 132 12.70 -9.09 2.85
CA ASN A 132 13.35 -9.86 3.91
C ASN A 132 14.79 -9.41 4.11
N THR A 133 15.51 -9.10 3.03
CA THR A 133 16.93 -8.74 3.13
C THR A 133 17.15 -7.39 3.82
N LEU A 134 16.25 -6.43 3.58
CA LEU A 134 16.25 -5.14 4.28
C LEU A 134 15.98 -5.32 5.77
N HIS A 135 14.95 -6.09 6.11
CA HIS A 135 14.56 -6.34 7.51
C HIS A 135 15.72 -6.94 8.31
N GLN A 136 16.39 -7.96 7.76
CA GLN A 136 17.53 -8.62 8.42
C GLN A 136 18.72 -7.67 8.63
N ARG A 137 19.06 -6.85 7.63
CA ARG A 137 20.13 -5.85 7.76
C ARG A 137 19.79 -4.79 8.82
N MET A 138 18.55 -4.32 8.86
CA MET A 138 18.11 -3.38 9.90
C MET A 138 18.20 -3.97 11.31
N LEU A 139 17.82 -5.25 11.49
CA LEU A 139 17.95 -5.94 12.78
C LEU A 139 19.41 -6.01 13.26
N ILE A 140 20.35 -6.35 12.36
CA ILE A 140 21.78 -6.35 12.69
C ILE A 140 22.24 -4.94 13.08
N LEU A 141 21.87 -3.92 12.31
CA LEU A 141 22.24 -2.54 12.61
C LEU A 141 21.69 -2.09 13.98
N PHE A 142 20.42 -2.37 14.26
CA PHE A 142 19.76 -2.01 15.51
C PHE A 142 20.38 -2.70 16.71
N SER A 143 20.67 -4.01 16.60
CA SER A 143 21.34 -4.76 17.67
C SER A 143 22.72 -4.20 18.01
N ARG A 144 23.49 -3.72 17.01
CA ARG A 144 24.79 -3.07 17.22
C ARG A 144 24.65 -1.74 17.95
N PHE A 145 23.69 -0.89 17.58
CA PHE A 145 23.45 0.36 18.31
C PHE A 145 23.01 0.12 19.75
N ASN A 146 22.11 -0.84 19.98
CA ASN A 146 21.64 -1.18 21.33
C ASN A 146 22.77 -1.79 22.19
N LYS A 147 23.63 -2.64 21.62
CA LYS A 147 24.80 -3.19 22.33
C LYS A 147 25.80 -2.10 22.69
N ASN A 148 26.06 -1.16 21.79
CA ASN A 148 26.93 -0.02 22.06
C ASN A 148 26.35 0.92 23.11
N TYR A 149 25.03 1.06 23.20
CA TYR A 149 24.35 1.86 24.22
C TYR A 149 24.42 1.24 25.62
N LYS A 150 24.40 -0.09 25.74
CA LYS A 150 24.51 -0.79 27.04
C LYS A 150 25.95 -0.98 27.54
N GLY A 151 26.95 -0.66 26.71
CA GLY A 151 28.37 -0.89 26.99
C GLY A 151 29.20 0.37 27.26
N GLY A 152 28.58 1.55 27.34
CA GLY A 152 29.21 2.81 27.73
C GLY A 152 28.50 3.39 28.94
#